data_AF-A0A4Q2S5U6-F1
#
_entry.id   AF-A0A4Q2S5U6-F1
#
_cell.length_a   1.000
_cell.length_b   1.000
_cell.length_c   1.000
_cell.angle_alpha   90.00
_cell.angle_beta   90.00
_cell.angle_gamma   90.00
#
_symmetry.space_group_name_H-M   'P 1'
#
loop_
_entity.id
_entity.type
_entity.pdbx_description
1 polymer ?
#
loop_
_entity_poly.entity_id
_entity_poly.type
_entity_poly.pdbx_seq_one_letter_code
_entity_poly.pdbx_strand_id
1 'polypeptide(L)'
;MTIATPSLLPIAPQGPLDAHGRLVHEDDDAAQLALALARVEEQLSLARLRPDDLVELRVRTTDLARLMDVYDVLTDRLGATTAAPVVSVTEVPALPVPGMTVALDAVAADRARRLLVVVAHPDDEAFGCGSLLAHASAHGVASTVVCATRGELGEPSPASGLSRHELPAAREAELREACRLLGVERVELLDYVDSGVDGEPAPGSLAAADPHELSRRVARLVDDVRPDVVVTLDASDGHRDHAAMRDATLAALDLAAHRPGSTYLFCLARSLMTEFTGVDSLGTPDAELTTVVDVADLLDLRWRAIRAHSSQVPPFDAMDEDLRHGFLAVDRLRRVDPPWPGGPTETSWLAPSRTRTQHQPHHQNASPEKKELS
;
A
#
# COMPACT_ATOMS: atom_id res chain seq x y z
N MET A 1 23.97 6.37 -5.76
CA MET A 1 22.71 5.66 -5.45
C MET A 1 22.88 4.24 -5.95
N THR A 2 23.17 3.31 -5.04
CA THR A 2 23.40 1.91 -5.39
C THR A 2 22.03 1.28 -5.57
N ILE A 3 21.62 0.99 -6.81
CA ILE A 3 20.38 0.24 -7.05
C ILE A 3 20.63 -1.15 -6.46
N ALA A 4 20.02 -1.45 -5.32
CA ALA A 4 20.08 -2.78 -4.74
C ALA A 4 19.55 -3.76 -5.79
N THR A 5 20.41 -4.68 -6.23
CA THR A 5 20.01 -5.70 -7.18
C THR A 5 18.99 -6.60 -6.49
N PRO A 6 17.78 -6.79 -7.06
CA PRO A 6 16.77 -7.61 -6.41
C PRO A 6 17.33 -9.03 -6.22
N SER A 7 17.12 -9.60 -5.03
CA SER A 7 17.48 -11.00 -4.77
C SER A 7 16.51 -11.91 -5.50
N LEU A 8 17.02 -12.87 -6.26
CA LEU A 8 16.19 -13.88 -6.92
C LEU A 8 15.86 -15.02 -5.95
N LEU A 9 14.58 -15.28 -5.76
CA LEU A 9 14.06 -16.35 -4.92
C LEU A 9 13.53 -17.49 -5.82
N PRO A 10 14.17 -18.67 -5.83
CA PRO A 10 13.64 -19.84 -6.52
C PRO A 10 12.47 -20.45 -5.74
N ILE A 11 11.40 -20.79 -6.45
CA ILE A 11 10.25 -21.54 -5.94
C ILE A 11 10.39 -22.98 -6.42
N ALA A 12 10.35 -23.93 -5.48
CA ALA A 12 10.44 -25.34 -5.81
C ALA A 12 9.27 -25.78 -6.72
N PRO A 13 9.42 -26.85 -7.51
CA PRO A 13 8.34 -27.37 -8.35
C PRO A 13 7.06 -27.64 -7.57
N GLN A 14 5.96 -27.07 -8.06
CA GLN A 14 4.60 -27.22 -7.57
C GLN A 14 3.81 -28.08 -8.53
N GLY A 15 2.95 -28.93 -7.98
CA GLY A 15 2.07 -29.81 -8.74
C GLY A 15 0.66 -29.79 -8.19
N PRO A 16 -0.30 -30.43 -8.89
CA PRO A 16 -1.69 -30.54 -8.48
C PRO A 16 -1.86 -31.58 -7.36
N LEU A 17 -1.21 -31.35 -6.23
CA LEU A 17 -1.20 -32.26 -5.08
C LEU A 17 -1.99 -31.68 -3.91
N ASP A 18 -2.65 -32.58 -3.16
CA ASP A 18 -3.26 -32.26 -1.88
C ASP A 18 -2.22 -32.17 -0.75
N ALA A 19 -2.66 -31.83 0.47
CA ALA A 19 -1.78 -31.73 1.64
C ALA A 19 -1.11 -33.05 2.05
N HIS A 20 -1.55 -34.18 1.51
CA HIS A 20 -1.00 -35.52 1.74
C HIS A 20 -0.13 -36.01 0.57
N GLY A 21 0.13 -35.16 -0.43
CA GLY A 21 0.92 -35.49 -1.61
C GLY A 21 0.20 -36.36 -2.63
N ARG A 22 -1.14 -36.43 -2.59
CA ARG A 22 -1.95 -37.18 -3.55
C ARG A 22 -2.34 -36.30 -4.73
N LEU A 23 -2.36 -36.87 -5.93
CA LEU A 23 -2.85 -36.21 -7.13
C LEU A 23 -4.31 -35.78 -6.96
N VAL A 24 -4.60 -34.56 -7.38
CA VAL A 24 -5.94 -33.99 -7.49
C VAL A 24 -6.20 -33.70 -8.97
N HIS A 25 -7.46 -33.82 -9.40
CA HIS A 25 -7.86 -33.58 -10.80
C HIS A 25 -7.20 -34.56 -11.79
N GLU A 26 -7.13 -35.84 -11.43
CA GLU A 26 -6.73 -36.88 -12.38
C GLU A 26 -7.61 -36.81 -13.64
N ASP A 27 -6.98 -36.92 -14.81
CA ASP A 27 -7.59 -36.78 -16.15
C ASP A 27 -8.17 -35.39 -16.51
N ASP A 28 -7.95 -34.34 -15.71
CA ASP A 28 -8.35 -32.96 -16.01
C ASP A 28 -7.13 -32.01 -16.03
N ASP A 29 -6.56 -31.81 -17.22
CA ASP A 29 -5.33 -31.01 -17.39
C ASP A 29 -5.51 -29.54 -17.01
N ALA A 30 -6.68 -28.96 -17.30
CA ALA A 30 -6.96 -27.57 -16.98
C ALA A 30 -6.99 -27.35 -15.47
N ALA A 31 -7.67 -28.24 -14.73
CA ALA A 31 -7.73 -28.17 -13.28
C ALA A 31 -6.38 -28.52 -12.62
N GLN A 32 -5.61 -29.45 -13.19
CA GLN A 32 -4.24 -29.71 -12.75
C GLN A 32 -3.34 -28.47 -12.91
N LEU A 33 -3.40 -27.81 -14.06
CA LEU A 33 -2.63 -26.60 -14.35
C LEU A 33 -3.03 -25.44 -13.44
N ALA A 34 -4.33 -25.21 -13.26
CA ALA A 34 -4.86 -24.17 -12.38
C ALA A 34 -4.42 -24.39 -10.92
N LEU A 35 -4.49 -25.63 -10.42
CA LEU A 35 -4.08 -25.95 -9.05
C LEU A 35 -2.56 -25.78 -8.88
N ALA A 36 -1.75 -26.27 -9.82
CA ALA A 36 -0.30 -26.11 -9.76
C ALA A 36 0.09 -24.62 -9.73
N LEU A 37 -0.59 -23.77 -10.51
CA LEU A 37 -0.35 -22.32 -10.51
C LEU A 37 -0.77 -21.68 -9.19
N ALA A 38 -1.94 -22.05 -8.65
CA ALA A 38 -2.39 -21.58 -7.33
C ALA A 38 -1.41 -21.93 -6.20
N ARG A 39 -0.71 -23.08 -6.30
CA ARG A 39 0.35 -23.46 -5.35
C ARG A 39 1.60 -22.60 -5.49
N VAL A 40 1.99 -22.20 -6.70
CA VAL A 40 3.08 -21.21 -6.89
C VAL A 40 2.71 -19.88 -6.23
N GLU A 41 1.47 -19.40 -6.42
CA GLU A 41 0.96 -18.19 -5.78
C GLU A 41 0.92 -18.29 -4.25
N GLU A 42 0.61 -19.47 -3.71
CA GLU A 42 0.69 -19.75 -2.27
C GLU A 42 2.13 -19.63 -1.75
N GLN A 43 3.12 -20.18 -2.47
CA GLN A 43 4.54 -20.06 -2.11
C GLN A 43 5.03 -18.61 -2.17
N LEU A 44 4.65 -17.86 -3.21
CA LEU A 44 4.92 -16.41 -3.29
C LEU A 44 4.36 -15.68 -2.07
N SER A 45 3.11 -15.97 -1.72
CA SER A 45 2.44 -15.36 -0.56
C SER A 45 3.16 -15.66 0.75
N LEU A 46 3.63 -16.91 0.94
CA LEU A 46 4.45 -17.31 2.10
C LEU A 46 5.78 -16.55 2.17
N ALA A 47 6.38 -16.27 1.01
CA ALA A 47 7.57 -15.45 0.86
C ALA A 47 7.29 -13.93 0.86
N ARG A 48 6.04 -13.50 1.05
CA ARG A 48 5.59 -12.08 0.99
C ARG A 48 5.72 -11.42 -0.38
N LEU A 49 5.81 -12.22 -1.43
CA LEU A 49 5.87 -11.80 -2.83
C LEU A 49 4.48 -11.90 -3.47
N ARG A 50 4.30 -11.20 -4.59
CA ARG A 50 3.09 -11.22 -5.42
C ARG A 50 3.36 -11.95 -6.75
N PRO A 51 2.31 -12.33 -7.49
CA PRO A 51 2.46 -12.78 -8.87
C PRO A 51 3.24 -11.79 -9.75
N ASP A 52 3.11 -10.48 -9.53
CA ASP A 52 3.89 -9.44 -10.23
C ASP A 52 5.41 -9.49 -9.96
N ASP A 53 5.83 -10.20 -8.93
CA ASP A 53 7.25 -10.37 -8.61
C ASP A 53 7.84 -11.60 -9.32
N LEU A 54 7.02 -12.39 -10.03
CA LEU A 54 7.51 -13.46 -10.90
C LEU A 54 8.33 -12.89 -12.05
N VAL A 55 9.56 -13.38 -12.19
CA VAL A 55 10.42 -13.06 -13.34
C VAL A 55 10.45 -14.20 -14.35
N GLU A 56 10.28 -15.44 -13.88
CA GLU A 56 10.29 -16.63 -14.70
C GLU A 56 9.29 -17.66 -14.17
N LEU A 57 8.53 -18.27 -15.08
CA LEU A 57 7.68 -19.43 -14.80
C LEU A 57 8.08 -20.56 -15.75
N ARG A 58 8.44 -21.72 -15.19
CA ARG A 58 8.84 -22.90 -15.96
C ARG A 58 7.76 -23.96 -15.84
N VAL A 59 7.17 -24.32 -16.97
CA VAL A 59 6.14 -25.34 -17.09
C VAL A 59 6.79 -26.62 -17.59
N ARG A 60 6.72 -27.69 -16.79
CA ARG A 60 7.06 -29.05 -17.22
C ARG A 60 5.77 -29.81 -17.46
N THR A 61 5.59 -30.37 -18.66
CA THR A 61 4.41 -31.17 -19.02
C THR A 61 4.82 -32.55 -19.52
N THR A 62 3.97 -33.57 -19.31
CA THR A 62 4.17 -34.89 -19.95
C THR A 62 3.64 -34.96 -21.37
N ASP A 63 2.81 -33.99 -21.77
CA ASP A 63 2.19 -33.91 -23.10
C ASP A 63 2.02 -32.43 -23.47
N LEU A 64 2.83 -31.96 -24.42
CA LEU A 64 2.79 -30.57 -24.87
C LEU A 64 1.51 -30.25 -25.62
N ALA A 65 0.96 -31.18 -26.40
CA ALA A 65 -0.25 -30.93 -27.17
C ALA A 65 -1.44 -30.68 -26.23
N ARG A 66 -1.62 -31.55 -25.23
CA ARG A 66 -2.68 -31.39 -24.22
C ARG A 66 -2.52 -30.12 -23.39
N LEU A 67 -1.28 -29.75 -23.04
CA LEU A 67 -1.03 -28.48 -22.34
C LEU A 67 -1.46 -27.27 -23.20
N MET A 68 -1.14 -27.29 -24.49
CA MET A 68 -1.48 -26.17 -25.38
C MET A 68 -2.99 -25.99 -25.54
N ASP A 69 -3.79 -27.06 -25.41
CA ASP A 69 -5.26 -26.99 -25.42
C ASP A 69 -5.86 -26.26 -24.20
N VAL A 70 -5.10 -26.14 -23.09
CA VAL A 70 -5.52 -25.51 -21.83
C VAL A 70 -4.59 -24.36 -21.40
N TYR A 71 -3.77 -23.84 -22.33
CA TYR A 71 -2.77 -22.82 -22.04
C TYR A 71 -3.40 -21.46 -21.67
N ASP A 72 -4.66 -21.25 -22.04
CA ASP A 72 -5.46 -20.09 -21.67
C ASP A 72 -5.55 -19.91 -20.14
N VAL A 73 -5.58 -21.01 -19.38
CA VAL A 73 -5.51 -20.99 -17.91
C VAL A 73 -4.29 -20.20 -17.40
N LEU A 74 -3.12 -20.36 -18.05
CA LEU A 74 -1.91 -19.61 -17.70
C LEU A 74 -2.02 -18.16 -18.16
N THR A 75 -2.45 -17.92 -19.41
CA THR A 75 -2.47 -16.56 -19.96
C THR A 75 -3.51 -15.67 -19.30
N ASP A 76 -4.66 -16.21 -18.92
CA ASP A 76 -5.70 -15.45 -18.22
C ASP A 76 -5.24 -15.06 -16.82
N ARG A 77 -4.53 -15.99 -16.14
CA ARG A 77 -4.03 -15.75 -14.79
C ARG A 77 -2.85 -14.79 -14.77
N LEU A 78 -1.90 -14.95 -15.70
CA LEU A 78 -0.72 -14.08 -15.81
C LEU A 78 -1.03 -12.75 -16.50
N GLY A 79 -2.02 -12.68 -17.38
CA GLY A 79 -2.45 -11.44 -18.04
C GLY A 79 -3.07 -10.42 -17.09
N ALA A 80 -3.48 -10.85 -15.89
CA ALA A 80 -3.89 -9.97 -14.80
C ALA A 80 -2.70 -9.33 -14.05
N THR A 81 -1.47 -9.75 -14.32
CA THR A 81 -0.25 -9.18 -13.73
C THR A 81 0.27 -8.01 -14.56
N THR A 82 0.88 -7.06 -13.88
CA THR A 82 1.53 -5.87 -14.46
C THR A 82 2.91 -6.17 -15.03
N ALA A 83 3.56 -7.25 -14.58
CA ALA A 83 4.85 -7.72 -15.06
C ALA A 83 4.70 -9.14 -15.61
N ALA A 84 4.71 -9.27 -16.94
CA ALA A 84 4.64 -10.58 -17.58
C ALA A 84 5.96 -11.35 -17.35
N PRO A 85 5.94 -12.49 -16.63
CA PRO A 85 7.15 -13.29 -16.45
C PRO A 85 7.55 -13.94 -17.78
N VAL A 86 8.83 -14.28 -17.90
CA VAL A 86 9.27 -15.17 -18.98
C VAL A 86 8.70 -16.56 -18.71
N VAL A 87 7.81 -17.04 -19.59
CA VAL A 87 7.25 -18.39 -19.49
C VAL A 87 8.02 -19.31 -20.42
N SER A 88 8.54 -20.42 -19.88
CA SER A 88 9.15 -21.49 -20.67
C SER A 88 8.41 -22.80 -20.45
N VAL A 89 8.24 -23.56 -21.52
CA VAL A 89 7.54 -24.85 -21.51
C VAL A 89 8.49 -25.94 -21.96
N THR A 90 8.55 -27.05 -21.21
CA THR A 90 9.38 -28.20 -21.53
C THR A 90 8.55 -29.48 -21.40
N GLU A 91 8.49 -30.27 -22.46
CA GLU A 91 7.93 -31.62 -22.40
C GLU A 91 8.94 -32.58 -21.74
N VAL A 92 8.49 -33.38 -20.77
CA VAL A 92 9.28 -34.34 -20.02
C VAL A 92 8.64 -35.73 -20.10
N PRO A 93 9.42 -36.83 -20.09
CA PRO A 93 8.86 -38.17 -20.27
C PRO A 93 7.98 -38.63 -19.11
N ALA A 94 8.15 -38.06 -17.92
CA ALA A 94 7.34 -38.36 -16.74
C ALA A 94 7.49 -37.27 -15.67
N LEU A 95 6.50 -37.18 -14.78
CA LEU A 95 6.52 -36.37 -13.57
C LEU A 95 6.53 -37.28 -12.31
N PRO A 96 6.85 -36.75 -11.12
CA PRO A 96 7.09 -37.57 -9.92
C PRO A 96 5.90 -38.39 -9.42
N VAL A 97 4.67 -38.03 -9.80
CA VAL A 97 3.43 -38.69 -9.40
C VAL A 97 2.73 -39.25 -10.64
N PRO A 98 2.34 -40.54 -10.67
CA PRO A 98 1.56 -41.09 -11.78
C PRO A 98 0.25 -40.32 -12.01
N GLY A 99 -0.11 -40.09 -13.27
CA GLY A 99 -1.32 -39.32 -13.65
C GLY A 99 -1.15 -37.79 -13.63
N MET A 100 -0.05 -37.29 -13.06
CA MET A 100 0.30 -35.87 -13.08
C MET A 100 0.77 -35.46 -14.47
N THR A 101 0.11 -34.47 -15.07
CA THR A 101 0.41 -34.01 -16.43
C THR A 101 1.24 -32.74 -16.45
N VAL A 102 1.27 -31.96 -15.36
CA VAL A 102 1.99 -30.68 -15.29
C VAL A 102 2.66 -30.42 -13.92
N ALA A 103 3.85 -29.81 -13.94
CA ALA A 103 4.53 -29.24 -12.79
C ALA A 103 5.04 -27.82 -13.12
N LEU A 104 5.00 -26.91 -12.15
CA LEU A 104 5.43 -25.53 -12.30
C LEU A 104 6.51 -25.18 -11.27
N ASP A 105 7.68 -24.72 -11.70
CA ASP A 105 8.60 -23.99 -10.82
C ASP A 105 8.74 -22.55 -11.29
N ALA A 106 9.22 -21.69 -10.41
CA ALA A 106 9.29 -20.28 -10.71
C ALA A 106 10.51 -19.62 -10.07
N VAL A 107 10.85 -18.45 -10.59
CA VAL A 107 11.80 -17.54 -9.97
C VAL A 107 11.08 -16.22 -9.76
N ALA A 108 11.18 -15.68 -8.55
CA ALA A 108 10.64 -14.38 -8.21
C ALA A 108 11.76 -13.40 -7.82
N ALA A 109 11.59 -12.13 -8.12
CA ALA A 109 12.46 -11.07 -7.65
C ALA A 109 11.93 -10.53 -6.32
N ASP A 110 12.66 -10.79 -5.24
CA ASP A 110 12.43 -10.12 -3.97
C ASP A 110 12.97 -8.70 -4.06
N ARG A 111 12.05 -7.77 -4.31
CA ARG A 111 12.32 -6.33 -4.34
C ARG A 111 11.67 -5.67 -3.16
N ALA A 112 12.39 -4.73 -2.54
CA ALA A 112 11.81 -3.87 -1.51
C ALA A 112 10.56 -3.18 -2.07
N ARG A 113 9.43 -3.32 -1.36
CA ARG A 113 8.20 -2.63 -1.72
C ARG A 113 8.40 -1.13 -1.56
N ARG A 114 7.72 -0.35 -2.40
CA ARG A 114 7.82 1.12 -2.37
C ARG A 114 6.49 1.79 -2.12
N LEU A 115 6.47 2.75 -1.20
CA LEU A 115 5.34 3.62 -0.90
C LEU A 115 5.63 5.02 -1.41
N LEU A 116 4.70 5.60 -2.16
CA LEU A 116 4.71 7.01 -2.52
C LEU A 116 3.54 7.71 -1.82
N VAL A 117 3.85 8.69 -0.97
CA VAL A 117 2.87 9.58 -0.35
C VAL A 117 2.95 10.93 -1.05
N VAL A 118 1.81 11.44 -1.52
CA VAL A 118 1.71 12.73 -2.21
C VAL A 118 0.81 13.66 -1.41
N VAL A 119 1.33 14.80 -0.98
CA VAL A 119 0.65 15.76 -0.11
C VAL A 119 0.87 17.20 -0.57
N ALA A 120 0.10 18.14 -0.02
CA ALA A 120 0.15 19.53 -0.44
C ALA A 120 1.15 20.34 0.40
N HIS A 121 1.14 20.16 1.72
CA HIS A 121 1.87 21.01 2.66
C HIS A 121 2.73 20.22 3.65
N PRO A 122 3.79 20.86 4.20
CA PRO A 122 4.56 20.31 5.32
C PRO A 122 3.73 20.17 6.59
N ASP A 123 3.39 18.93 6.98
CA ASP A 123 2.59 18.49 8.15
C ASP A 123 1.56 17.43 7.75
N ASP A 124 0.98 17.52 6.55
CA ASP A 124 0.06 16.54 5.96
C ASP A 124 0.59 15.10 6.04
N GLU A 125 1.89 14.91 5.83
CA GLU A 125 2.53 13.59 5.85
C GLU A 125 2.54 12.97 7.25
N ALA A 126 2.55 13.80 8.29
CA ALA A 126 2.55 13.37 9.69
C ALA A 126 1.13 13.36 10.28
N PHE A 127 0.33 14.38 9.97
CA PHE A 127 -1.02 14.58 10.50
C PHE A 127 -1.99 13.58 9.87
N GLY A 128 -1.89 13.36 8.55
CA GLY A 128 -2.60 12.32 7.84
C GLY A 128 -1.81 11.02 7.82
N CYS A 129 -0.81 10.92 6.96
CA CYS A 129 -0.20 9.64 6.58
C CYS A 129 0.88 9.10 7.56
N GLY A 130 1.07 9.73 8.74
CA GLY A 130 2.25 9.50 9.57
C GLY A 130 2.37 8.05 10.06
N SER A 131 1.25 7.47 10.48
CA SER A 131 1.20 6.07 10.90
C SER A 131 1.45 5.10 9.74
N LEU A 132 0.99 5.39 8.52
CA LEU A 132 1.32 4.60 7.32
C LEU A 132 2.82 4.63 7.03
N LEU A 133 3.47 5.79 7.10
CA LEU A 133 4.90 5.95 6.85
C LEU A 133 5.73 5.20 7.91
N ALA A 134 5.35 5.32 9.19
CA ALA A 134 5.95 4.55 10.28
C ALA A 134 5.78 3.03 10.07
N HIS A 135 4.57 2.60 9.70
CA HIS A 135 4.27 1.21 9.42
C HIS A 135 5.09 0.69 8.22
N ALA A 136 5.25 1.50 7.17
CA ALA A 136 6.06 1.18 5.99
C ALA A 136 7.52 0.91 6.39
N SER A 137 8.12 1.82 7.15
CA SER A 137 9.49 1.72 7.64
C SER A 137 9.70 0.46 8.49
N ALA A 138 8.79 0.18 9.43
CA ALA A 138 8.84 -1.01 10.27
C ALA A 138 8.77 -2.34 9.49
N HIS A 139 8.22 -2.31 8.26
CA HIS A 139 8.07 -3.47 7.39
C HIS A 139 9.06 -3.49 6.22
N GLY A 140 10.08 -2.63 6.23
CA GLY A 140 11.10 -2.57 5.16
C GLY A 140 10.55 -2.08 3.82
N VAL A 141 9.46 -1.31 3.84
CA VAL A 141 8.91 -0.65 2.66
C VAL A 141 9.58 0.71 2.52
N ALA A 142 10.33 0.91 1.43
CA ALA A 142 10.99 2.16 1.14
C ALA A 142 9.94 3.22 0.78
N SER A 143 9.92 4.34 1.51
CA SER A 143 8.93 5.39 1.30
C SER A 143 9.52 6.67 0.72
N THR A 144 8.78 7.28 -0.19
CA THR A 144 9.02 8.62 -0.73
C THR A 144 7.83 9.51 -0.40
N VAL A 145 8.09 10.70 0.14
CA VAL A 145 7.08 11.76 0.33
C VAL A 145 7.30 12.85 -0.71
N VAL A 146 6.25 13.18 -1.45
CA VAL A 146 6.19 14.32 -2.36
C VAL A 146 5.31 15.38 -1.72
N CYS A 147 5.86 16.56 -1.47
CA CYS A 147 5.13 17.70 -0.95
C CYS A 147 5.09 18.80 -2.00
N ALA A 148 3.89 19.32 -2.28
CA ALA A 148 3.71 20.24 -3.40
C ALA A 148 4.26 21.64 -3.12
N THR A 149 4.13 22.11 -1.88
CA THR A 149 4.44 23.48 -1.47
C THR A 149 5.32 23.52 -0.22
N ARG A 150 5.64 24.72 0.26
CA ARG A 150 6.26 24.92 1.58
C ARG A 150 5.28 25.45 2.63
N GLY A 151 3.98 25.49 2.30
CA GLY A 151 2.94 25.98 3.20
C GLY A 151 3.13 27.44 3.57
N GLU A 152 3.47 28.27 2.58
CA GLU A 152 3.83 29.68 2.73
C GLU A 152 2.72 30.54 3.37
N LEU A 153 1.46 30.11 3.26
CA LEU A 153 0.30 30.83 3.78
C LEU A 153 -0.21 30.25 5.10
N GLY A 154 0.50 29.28 5.68
CA GLY A 154 0.23 28.77 7.03
C GLY A 154 0.28 29.87 8.11
N GLU A 155 -0.34 29.59 9.25
CA GLU A 155 -0.28 30.45 10.42
C GLU A 155 0.86 29.98 11.34
N PRO A 156 1.91 30.79 11.57
CA PRO A 156 2.94 30.43 12.53
C PRO A 156 2.35 30.28 13.93
N SER A 157 2.64 29.17 14.59
CA SER A 157 2.36 28.97 16.01
C SER A 157 2.95 30.13 16.81
N PRO A 158 2.19 30.77 17.73
CA PRO A 158 2.70 31.85 18.55
C PRO A 158 3.97 31.49 19.34
N ALA A 159 4.13 30.21 19.68
CA ALA A 159 5.29 29.70 20.41
C ALA A 159 6.56 29.59 19.55
N SER A 160 6.44 29.57 18.22
CA SER A 160 7.59 29.42 17.31
C SER A 160 8.46 30.67 17.23
N GLY A 161 7.88 31.85 17.47
CA GLY A 161 8.56 33.14 17.31
C GLY A 161 8.92 33.48 15.85
N LEU A 162 8.44 32.72 14.88
CA LEU A 162 8.74 32.91 13.46
C LEU A 162 7.86 33.99 12.83
N SER A 163 8.44 34.77 11.93
CA SER A 163 7.65 35.60 11.01
C SER A 163 7.11 34.77 9.84
N ARG A 164 6.07 35.28 9.16
CA ARG A 164 5.54 34.63 7.93
C ARG A 164 6.59 34.49 6.82
N HIS A 165 7.58 35.39 6.77
CA HIS A 165 8.65 35.31 5.77
C HIS A 165 9.64 34.15 6.07
N GLU A 166 9.83 33.80 7.34
CA GLU A 166 10.72 32.70 7.75
C GLU A 166 10.02 31.34 7.71
N LEU A 167 8.68 31.33 7.74
CA LEU A 167 7.86 30.13 7.83
C LEU A 167 8.17 29.08 6.75
N PRO A 168 8.32 29.40 5.44
CA PRO A 168 8.52 28.37 4.42
C PRO A 168 9.81 27.57 4.61
N ALA A 169 10.89 28.25 5.01
CA ALA A 169 12.18 27.62 5.25
C ALA A 169 12.15 26.74 6.51
N ALA A 170 11.46 27.21 7.56
CA ALA A 170 11.24 26.41 8.76
C ALA A 170 10.41 25.16 8.45
N ARG A 171 9.27 25.31 7.78
CA ARG A 171 8.38 24.20 7.42
C ARG A 171 9.04 23.16 6.52
N GLU A 172 9.90 23.55 5.58
CA GLU A 172 10.69 22.57 4.83
C GLU A 172 11.64 21.76 5.74
N ALA A 173 12.30 22.41 6.70
CA ALA A 173 13.17 21.71 7.65
C ALA A 173 12.37 20.77 8.57
N GLU A 174 11.19 21.20 9.00
CA GLU A 174 10.28 20.42 9.84
C GLU A 174 9.75 19.19 9.09
N LEU A 175 9.32 19.32 7.83
CA LEU A 175 8.94 18.21 6.95
C LEU A 175 10.07 17.17 6.86
N ARG A 176 11.30 17.62 6.59
CA ARG A 176 12.44 16.70 6.46
C ARG A 176 12.73 15.98 7.77
N GLU A 177 12.61 16.65 8.91
CA GLU A 177 12.79 16.04 10.23
C GLU A 177 11.67 15.03 10.56
N ALA A 178 10.41 15.39 10.31
CA ALA A 178 9.26 14.50 10.48
C ALA A 178 9.42 13.23 9.60
N CYS A 179 9.74 13.41 8.32
CA CYS A 179 10.06 12.33 7.39
C CYS A 179 11.21 11.45 7.91
N ARG A 180 12.29 12.05 8.42
CA ARG A 180 13.43 11.32 9.00
C ARG A 180 13.01 10.47 10.21
N LEU A 181 12.18 11.02 11.09
CA LEU A 181 11.64 10.29 12.26
C LEU A 181 10.79 9.10 11.84
N LEU A 182 9.97 9.28 10.80
CA LEU A 182 9.08 8.25 10.24
C LEU A 182 9.81 7.22 9.37
N GLY A 183 11.12 7.40 9.12
CA GLY A 183 11.93 6.48 8.31
C GLY A 183 11.70 6.62 6.80
N VAL A 184 11.29 7.80 6.34
CA VAL A 184 11.17 8.14 4.91
C VAL A 184 12.56 8.24 4.28
N GLU A 185 12.76 7.58 3.14
CA GLU A 185 14.05 7.54 2.45
C GLU A 185 14.28 8.77 1.56
N ARG A 186 13.20 9.32 0.99
CA ARG A 186 13.25 10.40 0.02
C ARG A 186 12.13 11.41 0.23
N VAL A 187 12.48 12.70 0.20
CA VAL A 187 11.53 13.81 0.25
C VAL A 187 11.72 14.68 -0.99
N GLU A 188 10.66 14.86 -1.75
CA GLU A 188 10.61 15.67 -2.97
C GLU A 188 9.69 16.87 -2.79
N LEU A 189 10.18 18.06 -3.16
CA LEU A 189 9.37 19.28 -3.17
C LEU A 189 9.06 19.67 -4.61
N LEU A 190 7.80 20.00 -4.90
CA LEU A 190 7.39 20.40 -6.25
C LEU A 190 7.54 21.91 -6.52
N ASP A 191 7.83 22.71 -5.48
CA ASP A 191 8.03 24.16 -5.57
C ASP A 191 6.81 24.94 -6.12
N TYR A 192 5.59 24.43 -5.91
CA TYR A 192 4.38 25.26 -6.06
C TYR A 192 4.21 26.15 -4.82
N VAL A 193 3.49 27.26 -4.99
CA VAL A 193 3.14 28.16 -3.88
C VAL A 193 1.83 27.69 -3.26
N ASP A 194 1.77 27.65 -1.94
CA ASP A 194 0.55 27.43 -1.16
C ASP A 194 -0.58 28.37 -1.62
N SER A 195 -1.75 27.82 -1.92
CA SER A 195 -2.88 28.60 -2.37
C SER A 195 -3.61 29.26 -1.20
N GLY A 196 -3.44 28.80 0.04
CA GLY A 196 -4.23 29.22 1.20
C GLY A 196 -5.66 28.69 1.15
N VAL A 197 -6.54 29.20 2.02
CA VAL A 197 -7.92 28.68 2.17
C VAL A 197 -9.02 29.58 1.62
N ASP A 198 -8.79 30.90 1.58
CA ASP A 198 -9.83 31.90 1.24
C ASP A 198 -9.55 32.61 -0.09
N GLY A 199 -10.61 33.17 -0.69
CA GLY A 199 -10.53 34.00 -1.90
C GLY A 199 -10.15 33.23 -3.17
N GLU A 200 -9.91 33.96 -4.26
CA GLU A 200 -9.42 33.36 -5.50
C GLU A 200 -7.93 32.98 -5.36
N PRO A 201 -7.53 31.76 -5.74
CA PRO A 201 -6.13 31.35 -5.75
C PRO A 201 -5.27 32.31 -6.59
N ALA A 202 -4.14 32.74 -6.04
CA ALA A 202 -3.23 33.62 -6.75
C ALA A 202 -2.63 32.92 -7.98
N PRO A 203 -2.43 33.60 -9.12
CA PRO A 203 -1.75 33.02 -10.27
C PRO A 203 -0.39 32.44 -9.88
N GLY A 204 -0.14 31.18 -10.25
CA GLY A 204 1.08 30.45 -9.90
C GLY A 204 1.04 29.71 -8.56
N SER A 205 -0.05 29.82 -7.79
CA SER A 205 -0.31 28.91 -6.67
C SER A 205 -0.69 27.52 -7.15
N LEU A 206 -0.62 26.54 -6.26
CA LEU A 206 -0.89 25.14 -6.58
C LEU A 206 -2.28 24.90 -7.17
N ALA A 207 -3.33 25.46 -6.55
CA ALA A 207 -4.71 25.34 -7.02
C ALA A 207 -4.98 26.15 -8.31
N ALA A 208 -4.11 27.12 -8.66
CA ALA A 208 -4.18 27.87 -9.91
C ALA A 208 -3.31 27.26 -11.03
N ALA A 209 -2.52 26.22 -10.74
CA ALA A 209 -1.65 25.58 -11.71
C ALA A 209 -2.44 24.84 -12.80
N ASP A 210 -1.85 24.65 -13.99
CA ASP A 210 -2.42 23.78 -15.02
C ASP A 210 -2.54 22.34 -14.47
N PRO A 211 -3.76 21.80 -14.30
CA PRO A 211 -3.96 20.46 -13.75
C PRO A 211 -3.24 19.37 -14.55
N HIS A 212 -3.12 19.54 -15.87
CA HIS A 212 -2.43 18.59 -16.72
C HIS A 212 -0.91 18.62 -16.51
N GLU A 213 -0.33 19.80 -16.26
CA GLU A 213 1.10 19.91 -15.94
C GLU A 213 1.41 19.31 -14.58
N LEU A 214 0.58 19.59 -13.57
CA LEU A 214 0.71 19.02 -12.23
C LEU A 214 0.64 17.48 -12.29
N SER A 215 -0.36 16.93 -12.98
CA SER A 215 -0.53 15.48 -13.19
C SER A 215 0.68 14.86 -13.90
N ARG A 216 1.21 15.50 -14.95
CA ARG A 216 2.43 15.02 -15.64
C ARG A 216 3.65 15.02 -14.72
N ARG A 217 3.75 15.99 -13.79
CA ARG A 217 4.86 16.05 -12.84
C ARG A 217 4.78 14.93 -11.81
N VAL A 218 3.60 14.65 -11.29
CA VAL A 218 3.37 13.50 -10.41
C VAL A 218 3.59 12.18 -11.16
N ALA A 219 3.17 12.06 -12.43
CA ALA A 219 3.39 10.86 -13.24
C ALA A 219 4.89 10.54 -13.42
N ARG A 220 5.72 11.56 -13.65
CA ARG A 220 7.19 11.37 -13.71
C ARG A 220 7.76 10.83 -12.40
N LEU A 221 7.22 11.24 -11.25
CA LEU A 221 7.62 10.73 -9.94
C LEU A 221 7.13 9.30 -9.72
N VAL A 222 5.92 8.96 -10.19
CA VAL A 222 5.44 7.57 -10.22
C VAL A 222 6.36 6.69 -11.06
N ASP A 223 6.81 7.15 -12.23
CA ASP A 223 7.72 6.40 -13.10
C ASP A 223 9.15 6.28 -12.57
N ASP A 224 9.64 7.31 -11.87
CA ASP A 224 10.97 7.33 -11.23
C ASP A 224 10.99 6.44 -9.97
N VAL A 225 10.03 6.65 -9.08
CA VAL A 225 9.92 5.90 -7.81
C VAL A 225 9.44 4.47 -8.08
N ARG A 226 8.60 4.24 -9.09
CA ARG A 226 7.92 2.98 -9.40
C ARG A 226 7.23 2.36 -8.17
N PRO A 227 6.35 3.09 -7.47
CA PRO A 227 5.78 2.67 -6.20
C PRO A 227 4.86 1.47 -6.35
N ASP A 228 4.84 0.61 -5.34
CA ASP A 228 3.85 -0.48 -5.22
C ASP A 228 2.54 0.03 -4.64
N VAL A 229 2.62 1.03 -3.76
CA VAL A 229 1.47 1.69 -3.15
C VAL A 229 1.59 3.21 -3.34
N VAL A 230 0.52 3.85 -3.77
CA VAL A 230 0.38 5.32 -3.78
C VAL A 230 -0.67 5.74 -2.76
N VAL A 231 -0.40 6.78 -1.98
CA VAL A 231 -1.35 7.40 -1.06
C VAL A 231 -1.36 8.90 -1.26
N THR A 232 -2.54 9.51 -1.32
CA THR A 232 -2.76 10.97 -1.26
C THR A 232 -3.92 11.26 -0.32
N LEU A 233 -4.10 12.50 0.12
CA LEU A 233 -5.26 12.89 0.91
C LEU A 233 -6.53 12.87 0.06
N ASP A 234 -7.69 12.60 0.67
CA ASP A 234 -9.00 12.61 0.00
C ASP A 234 -9.60 14.01 -0.21
N ALA A 235 -8.98 15.03 0.40
CA ALA A 235 -9.44 16.43 0.42
C ALA A 235 -10.84 16.64 1.03
N SER A 236 -11.29 15.72 1.88
CA SER A 236 -12.58 15.80 2.58
C SER A 236 -12.60 16.85 3.71
N ASP A 237 -11.45 17.43 4.02
CA ASP A 237 -11.30 18.59 4.89
C ASP A 237 -11.66 19.93 4.22
N GLY A 238 -11.87 19.92 2.89
CA GLY A 238 -12.25 21.10 2.11
C GLY A 238 -11.08 21.96 1.66
N HIS A 239 -9.82 21.56 1.89
CA HIS A 239 -8.67 22.35 1.45
C HIS A 239 -8.44 22.22 -0.05
N ARG A 240 -8.43 23.34 -0.78
CA ARG A 240 -8.31 23.36 -2.26
C ARG A 240 -7.03 22.72 -2.79
N ASP A 241 -5.91 22.91 -2.09
CA ASP A 241 -4.64 22.30 -2.47
C ASP A 241 -4.63 20.78 -2.29
N HIS A 242 -5.35 20.27 -1.29
CA HIS A 242 -5.49 18.83 -1.10
C HIS A 242 -6.30 18.24 -2.26
N ALA A 243 -7.36 18.95 -2.70
CA ALA A 243 -8.13 18.56 -3.87
C ALA A 243 -7.27 18.58 -5.15
N ALA A 244 -6.45 19.61 -5.35
CA ALA A 244 -5.54 19.71 -6.49
C ALA A 244 -4.54 18.54 -6.51
N MET A 245 -3.92 18.21 -5.37
CA MET A 245 -2.97 17.08 -5.28
C MET A 245 -3.64 15.73 -5.42
N ARG A 246 -4.85 15.53 -4.85
CA ARG A 246 -5.64 14.33 -5.05
C ARG A 246 -5.92 14.12 -6.53
N ASP A 247 -6.51 15.10 -7.19
CA ASP A 247 -6.96 14.99 -8.57
C ASP A 247 -5.77 14.79 -9.52
N ALA A 248 -4.67 15.51 -9.29
CA ALA A 248 -3.45 15.33 -10.06
C ALA A 248 -2.80 13.96 -9.84
N THR A 249 -2.81 13.43 -8.60
CA THR A 249 -2.28 12.10 -8.31
C THR A 249 -3.08 11.02 -8.99
N LEU A 250 -4.42 11.10 -8.97
CA LEU A 250 -5.28 10.15 -9.65
C LEU A 250 -5.10 10.20 -11.17
N ALA A 251 -5.08 11.40 -11.76
CA ALA A 251 -4.84 11.57 -13.19
C ALA A 251 -3.43 11.11 -13.60
N ALA A 252 -2.43 11.26 -12.73
CA ALA A 252 -1.07 10.81 -12.99
C ALA A 252 -0.95 9.29 -13.19
N LEU A 253 -1.81 8.50 -12.55
CA LEU A 253 -1.80 7.04 -12.71
C LEU A 253 -2.10 6.61 -14.14
N ASP A 254 -2.93 7.37 -14.86
CA ASP A 254 -3.24 7.11 -16.26
C ASP A 254 -2.17 7.59 -17.24
N LEU A 255 -1.31 8.50 -16.79
CA LEU A 255 -0.21 9.06 -17.57
C LEU A 255 1.10 8.29 -17.37
N ALA A 256 1.31 7.71 -16.19
CA ALA A 256 2.51 6.98 -15.85
C ALA A 256 2.61 5.65 -16.61
N ALA A 257 3.84 5.26 -16.97
CA ALA A 257 4.12 3.95 -17.53
C ALA A 257 4.09 2.85 -16.46
N HIS A 258 4.48 3.18 -15.22
CA HIS A 258 4.40 2.28 -14.07
C HIS A 258 3.02 2.34 -13.43
N ARG A 259 2.37 1.18 -13.27
CA ARG A 259 1.10 1.04 -12.54
C ARG A 259 1.36 0.53 -11.12
N PRO A 260 1.00 1.29 -10.07
CA PRO A 260 1.02 0.80 -8.70
C PRO A 260 0.09 -0.41 -8.53
N GLY A 261 0.38 -1.28 -7.56
CA GLY A 261 -0.52 -2.40 -7.25
C GLY A 261 -1.76 -1.97 -6.45
N SER A 262 -1.66 -0.83 -5.76
CA SER A 262 -2.79 -0.22 -5.07
C SER A 262 -2.60 1.29 -4.89
N THR A 263 -3.69 2.03 -5.01
CA THR A 263 -3.78 3.46 -4.71
C THR A 263 -4.88 3.70 -3.69
N TYR A 264 -4.54 4.46 -2.66
CA TYR A 264 -5.45 4.82 -1.58
C TYR A 264 -5.60 6.33 -1.43
N LEU A 265 -6.78 6.75 -1.01
CA LEU A 265 -7.01 8.06 -0.42
C LEU A 265 -6.96 7.92 1.10
N PHE A 266 -6.18 8.77 1.78
CA PHE A 266 -6.23 8.90 3.23
C PHE A 266 -7.44 9.75 3.61
N CYS A 267 -8.28 9.23 4.50
CA CYS A 267 -9.60 9.79 4.78
C CYS A 267 -9.76 10.21 6.23
N LEU A 268 -10.40 11.36 6.42
CA LEU A 268 -10.97 11.75 7.71
C LEU A 268 -12.41 11.22 7.77
N ALA A 269 -12.75 10.40 8.77
CA ALA A 269 -14.11 9.89 8.91
C ALA A 269 -15.09 11.05 9.17
N ARG A 270 -16.21 11.06 8.44
CA ARG A 270 -17.26 12.08 8.62
C ARG A 270 -17.80 12.09 10.04
N SER A 271 -17.98 10.93 10.67
CA SER A 271 -18.42 10.85 12.07
C SER A 271 -17.51 11.67 13.00
N LEU A 272 -16.19 11.47 12.91
CA LEU A 272 -15.20 12.20 13.72
C LEU A 272 -15.10 13.67 13.33
N MET A 273 -15.15 13.99 12.04
CA MET A 273 -15.13 15.38 11.57
C MET A 273 -16.36 16.17 12.03
N THR A 274 -17.54 15.55 12.00
CA THR A 274 -18.79 16.16 12.48
C THR A 274 -18.72 16.39 13.98
N GLU A 275 -18.18 15.44 14.74
CA GLU A 275 -17.98 15.59 16.18
C GLU A 275 -16.99 16.72 16.53
N PHE A 276 -15.88 16.82 15.78
CA PHE A 276 -14.88 17.86 16.00
C PHE A 276 -15.34 19.26 15.59
N THR A 277 -15.95 19.38 14.41
CA THR A 277 -16.20 20.68 13.75
C THR A 277 -17.65 21.15 13.85
N GLY A 278 -18.59 20.23 14.10
CA GLY A 278 -20.03 20.48 13.97
C GLY A 278 -20.51 20.58 12.52
N VAL A 279 -19.66 20.32 11.51
CA VAL A 279 -19.98 20.44 10.10
C VAL A 279 -20.11 19.05 9.46
N ASP A 280 -21.31 18.70 9.00
CA ASP A 280 -21.65 17.38 8.44
C ASP A 280 -21.24 17.18 6.97
N SER A 281 -20.81 18.25 6.31
CA SER A 281 -20.29 18.22 4.94
C SER A 281 -18.79 17.91 4.85
N LEU A 282 -18.07 17.97 5.97
CA LEU A 282 -16.66 17.60 6.05
C LEU A 282 -16.48 16.11 6.36
N GLY A 283 -15.35 15.56 5.93
CA GLY A 283 -15.01 14.15 6.11
C GLY A 283 -15.71 13.22 5.10
N THR A 284 -15.04 12.12 4.83
CA THR A 284 -15.53 11.04 3.97
C THR A 284 -16.59 10.23 4.69
N PRO A 285 -17.74 9.92 4.07
CA PRO A 285 -18.76 9.09 4.70
C PRO A 285 -18.16 7.77 5.19
N ASP A 286 -18.45 7.39 6.43
CA ASP A 286 -17.89 6.17 7.04
C ASP A 286 -18.15 4.90 6.20
N ALA A 287 -19.26 4.86 5.45
CA ALA A 287 -19.61 3.76 4.56
C ALA A 287 -18.76 3.67 3.28
N GLU A 288 -18.02 4.74 2.93
CA GLU A 288 -17.08 4.76 1.79
C GLU A 288 -15.66 4.34 2.18
N LEU A 289 -15.40 4.18 3.48
CA LEU A 289 -14.11 3.71 3.98
C LEU A 289 -13.97 2.21 3.70
N THR A 290 -12.92 1.84 2.98
CA THR A 290 -12.70 0.46 2.54
C THR A 290 -11.64 -0.24 3.35
N THR A 291 -10.76 0.52 4.00
CA THR A 291 -9.59 0.02 4.72
C THR A 291 -9.47 0.77 6.04
N VAL A 292 -9.43 0.03 7.15
CA VAL A 292 -9.35 0.58 8.51
C VAL A 292 -8.23 -0.14 9.24
N VAL A 293 -7.20 0.60 9.63
CA VAL A 293 -5.95 0.04 10.14
C VAL A 293 -5.73 0.53 11.55
N ASP A 294 -5.69 -0.40 12.50
CA ASP A 294 -5.28 -0.11 13.87
C ASP A 294 -3.78 0.18 13.89
N VAL A 295 -3.44 1.39 14.31
CA VAL A 295 -2.08 1.92 14.36
C VAL A 295 -1.77 2.49 15.74
N ALA A 296 -2.50 2.06 16.77
CA ALA A 296 -2.33 2.55 18.14
C ALA A 296 -0.88 2.35 18.65
N ASP A 297 -0.25 1.23 18.31
CA ASP A 297 1.14 0.93 18.66
C ASP A 297 2.17 1.89 18.02
N LEU A 298 1.77 2.68 17.01
CA LEU A 298 2.61 3.66 16.32
C LEU A 298 2.37 5.10 16.78
N LEU A 299 1.41 5.31 17.70
CA LEU A 299 0.93 6.64 18.08
C LEU A 299 2.04 7.53 18.64
N ASP A 300 2.94 6.98 19.47
CA ASP A 300 4.09 7.72 20.03
C ASP A 300 5.04 8.23 18.93
N LEU A 301 5.28 7.40 17.90
CA LEU A 301 6.13 7.80 16.79
C LEU A 301 5.43 8.86 15.91
N ARG A 302 4.14 8.69 15.63
CA ARG A 302 3.33 9.70 14.92
C ARG A 302 3.35 11.02 15.67
N TRP A 303 3.20 11.02 16.99
CA TRP A 303 3.29 12.23 17.80
C TRP A 303 4.64 12.92 17.71
N ARG A 304 5.75 12.17 17.73
CA ARG A 304 7.07 12.78 17.54
C ARG A 304 7.20 13.47 16.19
N ALA A 305 6.66 12.87 15.13
CA ALA A 305 6.63 13.50 13.80
C ALA A 305 5.72 14.74 13.75
N ILE A 306 4.51 14.65 14.33
CA ILE A 306 3.60 15.80 14.48
C ILE A 306 4.29 16.96 15.22
N ARG A 307 5.03 16.66 16.29
CA ARG A 307 5.74 17.67 17.09
C ARG A 307 6.99 18.23 16.42
N ALA A 308 7.51 17.58 15.37
CA ALA A 308 8.58 18.16 14.57
C ALA A 308 8.10 19.40 13.80
N HIS A 309 6.81 19.49 13.48
CA HIS A 309 6.15 20.67 12.91
C HIS A 309 5.85 21.74 13.97
N SER A 310 6.89 22.19 14.65
CA SER A 310 6.81 23.13 15.78
C SER A 310 6.28 24.53 15.40
N SER A 311 6.42 24.88 14.12
CA SER A 311 5.89 26.11 13.55
C SER A 311 4.39 26.08 13.34
N GLN A 312 3.73 24.92 13.41
CA GLN A 312 2.29 24.76 13.24
C GLN A 312 1.63 24.33 14.56
N VAL A 313 0.32 24.57 14.67
CA VAL A 313 -0.48 24.09 15.81
C VAL A 313 -1.29 22.89 15.34
N PRO A 314 -0.99 21.67 15.82
CA PRO A 314 -1.76 20.49 15.43
C PRO A 314 -3.23 20.62 15.89
N PRO A 315 -4.22 20.33 15.04
CA PRO A 315 -5.64 20.42 15.43
C PRO A 315 -5.98 19.45 16.57
N PHE A 316 -5.22 18.36 16.69
CA PHE A 316 -5.35 17.33 17.72
C PHE A 316 -5.11 17.85 19.14
N ASP A 317 -4.44 18.99 19.32
CA ASP A 317 -4.23 19.60 20.65
C ASP A 317 -5.51 20.19 21.24
N ALA A 318 -6.49 20.52 20.39
CA ALA A 318 -7.77 21.06 20.80
C ALA A 318 -8.84 19.98 21.07
N MET A 319 -8.52 18.70 20.79
CA MET A 319 -9.44 17.56 20.94
C MET A 319 -9.34 16.95 22.33
N ASP A 320 -10.45 16.37 22.81
CA ASP A 320 -10.40 15.45 23.95
C ASP A 320 -9.68 14.14 23.61
N GLU A 321 -9.46 13.30 24.62
CA GLU A 321 -8.68 12.08 24.46
C GLU A 321 -9.32 11.07 23.51
N ASP A 322 -10.64 10.89 23.57
CA ASP A 322 -11.37 9.90 22.78
C ASP A 322 -11.38 10.28 21.30
N LEU A 323 -11.71 11.54 20.99
CA LEU A 323 -11.74 12.05 19.63
C LEU A 323 -10.34 12.03 19.00
N ARG A 324 -9.33 12.46 19.77
CA ARG A 324 -7.93 12.45 19.35
C ARG A 324 -7.43 11.04 19.08
N HIS A 325 -7.76 10.09 19.96
CA HIS A 325 -7.46 8.68 19.75
C HIS A 325 -8.17 8.16 18.48
N GLY A 326 -9.42 8.55 18.27
CA GLY A 326 -10.20 8.22 17.07
C GLY A 326 -9.51 8.63 15.75
N PHE A 327 -8.89 9.81 15.71
CA PHE A 327 -8.15 10.29 14.53
C PHE A 327 -6.75 9.69 14.37
N LEU A 328 -6.02 9.47 15.47
CA LEU A 328 -4.58 9.19 15.40
C LEU A 328 -4.20 7.72 15.58
N ALA A 329 -5.03 6.94 16.28
CA ALA A 329 -4.78 5.51 16.55
C ALA A 329 -5.42 4.59 15.49
N VAL A 330 -6.25 5.13 14.60
CA VAL A 330 -6.92 4.36 13.55
C VAL A 330 -6.85 5.13 12.23
N ASP A 331 -6.02 4.63 11.30
CA ASP A 331 -5.96 5.17 9.95
C ASP A 331 -7.12 4.62 9.12
N ARG A 332 -7.75 5.50 8.33
CA ARG A 332 -8.90 5.16 7.50
C ARG A 332 -8.60 5.56 6.07
N LEU A 333 -8.73 4.59 5.17
CA LEU A 333 -8.41 4.77 3.76
C LEU A 333 -9.57 4.34 2.88
N ARG A 334 -9.60 4.92 1.69
CA ARG A 334 -10.44 4.47 0.58
C ARG A 334 -9.55 4.00 -0.57
N ARG A 335 -9.64 2.72 -0.92
CA ARG A 335 -8.94 2.13 -2.07
C ARG A 335 -9.66 2.52 -3.34
N VAL A 336 -8.94 3.22 -4.23
CA VAL A 336 -9.51 3.74 -5.48
C VAL A 336 -9.03 2.97 -6.72
N ASP A 337 -7.84 2.36 -6.66
CA ASP A 337 -7.29 1.59 -7.77
C ASP A 337 -6.43 0.42 -7.25
N PRO A 338 -6.66 -0.83 -7.72
CA PRO A 338 -7.95 -1.24 -8.28
C PRO A 338 -9.07 -0.95 -7.25
N PRO A 339 -10.29 -0.63 -7.71
CA PRO A 339 -11.40 -0.36 -6.81
C PRO A 339 -11.63 -1.52 -5.83
N TRP A 340 -11.96 -1.20 -4.58
CA TRP A 340 -12.26 -2.21 -3.57
C TRP A 340 -13.41 -3.11 -4.05
N PRO A 341 -13.25 -4.46 -4.01
CA PRO A 341 -14.22 -5.38 -4.62
C PRO A 341 -15.51 -5.59 -3.80
N GLY A 342 -15.64 -4.92 -2.64
CA GLY A 342 -16.71 -5.15 -1.68
C GLY A 342 -16.34 -6.20 -0.62
N GLY A 343 -17.18 -6.35 0.41
CA GLY A 343 -17.00 -7.32 1.50
C GLY A 343 -16.69 -6.66 2.86
N PRO A 344 -16.00 -7.36 3.78
CA PRO A 344 -15.48 -6.75 5.00
C PRO A 344 -14.40 -5.72 4.70
N THR A 345 -14.32 -4.66 5.52
CA THR A 345 -13.25 -3.67 5.42
C THR A 345 -11.87 -4.32 5.55
N GLU A 346 -10.94 -3.88 4.71
CA GLU A 346 -9.55 -4.32 4.76
C GLU A 346 -8.90 -3.82 6.06
N THR A 347 -8.11 -4.66 6.73
CA THR A 347 -7.39 -4.28 7.96
C THR A 347 -5.91 -3.97 7.73
N SER A 348 -5.47 -3.97 6.48
CA SER A 348 -4.11 -3.65 6.07
C SER A 348 -4.11 -2.99 4.69
N TRP A 349 -3.29 -1.96 4.54
CA TRP A 349 -3.04 -1.24 3.29
C TRP A 349 -1.87 -1.83 2.49
N LEU A 350 -1.06 -2.67 3.12
CA LEU A 350 -0.13 -3.56 2.45
C LEU A 350 -0.86 -4.88 2.22
N ALA A 351 -1.01 -5.31 0.96
CA ALA A 351 -1.62 -6.61 0.64
C ALA A 351 -1.09 -7.70 1.60
N PRO A 352 -1.98 -8.50 2.21
CA PRO A 352 -1.67 -9.24 3.43
C PRO A 352 -0.43 -10.11 3.25
N SER A 353 0.58 -9.88 4.09
CA SER A 353 1.38 -11.00 4.56
C SER A 353 0.44 -11.86 5.39
N ARG A 354 0.11 -13.08 4.92
CA ARG A 354 -0.60 -14.03 5.77
C ARG A 354 0.26 -14.26 7.01
N THR A 355 -0.14 -13.69 8.13
CA THR A 355 0.51 -13.92 9.41
C THR A 355 0.38 -15.39 9.76
N ARG A 356 1.53 -15.97 10.13
CA ARG A 356 1.69 -17.32 10.66
C ARG A 356 0.59 -17.58 11.68
N THR A 357 -0.32 -18.52 11.39
CA THR A 357 -1.22 -19.08 12.39
C THR A 357 -0.36 -19.47 13.59
N GLN A 358 -0.58 -18.81 14.73
CA GLN A 358 0.05 -19.22 15.98
C GLN A 358 -0.32 -20.68 16.21
N HIS A 359 0.70 -21.54 16.26
CA HIS A 359 0.58 -22.90 16.74
C HIS A 359 0.00 -22.85 18.15
N GLN A 360 -1.28 -23.18 18.32
CA GLN A 360 -1.78 -23.65 19.61
C GLN A 360 -1.08 -24.99 19.88
N PRO A 361 -0.39 -25.17 21.01
CA PRO A 361 0.12 -26.47 21.37
C PRO A 361 -1.08 -27.37 21.70
N HIS A 362 -1.28 -28.39 20.89
CA HIS A 362 -2.11 -29.54 21.24
C HIS A 362 -1.55 -30.17 22.52
N HIS A 363 -2.19 -29.91 23.66
CA HIS A 363 -2.06 -30.78 24.81
C HIS A 363 -2.90 -32.05 24.56
N GLN A 364 -2.25 -33.05 23.98
CA GLN A 364 -2.61 -34.43 24.25
C GLN A 364 -2.16 -34.75 25.67
N ASN A 365 -3.11 -35.10 26.54
CA ASN A 365 -2.83 -36.00 27.66
C ASN A 365 -3.97 -37.02 27.71
N ALA A 366 -3.67 -38.21 27.17
CA ALA A 366 -4.45 -39.41 27.39
C ALA A 366 -3.84 -40.17 28.59
N SER A 367 -4.71 -40.65 29.48
CA SER A 367 -4.69 -41.96 30.19
C SER A 367 -5.21 -41.85 31.64
N PRO A 368 -5.63 -42.96 32.29
CA PRO A 368 -6.90 -43.65 32.05
C PRO A 368 -7.69 -43.90 33.36
N GLU A 369 -8.91 -44.42 33.21
CA GLU A 369 -9.68 -45.24 34.16
C GLU A 369 -9.71 -44.89 35.67
N LYS A 370 -10.93 -44.67 36.18
CA LYS A 370 -11.52 -45.60 37.17
C LYS A 370 -13.04 -45.43 37.32
N LYS A 371 -13.71 -46.59 37.29
CA LYS A 371 -15.08 -46.89 37.73
C LYS A 371 -15.44 -46.20 39.05
N GLU A 372 -16.69 -45.75 39.17
CA GLU A 372 -17.63 -46.20 40.23
C GLU A 372 -19.08 -45.75 39.93
N LEU A 373 -19.97 -46.75 39.84
CA LEU A 373 -21.37 -46.82 40.31
C LEU A 373 -22.30 -45.60 40.13
N SER A 374 -23.29 -45.72 39.23
CA SER A 374 -24.66 -46.15 39.60
C SER A 374 -25.44 -46.63 38.39
#